data_AF-A0A964LUP0-F1
#
_entry.id   AF-A0A964LUP0-F1
#
_cell.length_a   1.000
_cell.length_b   1.000
_cell.length_c   1.000
_cell.angle_alpha   90.00
_cell.angle_beta   90.00
_cell.angle_gamma   90.00
#
_symmetry.space_group_name_H-M   'P 1'
#
loop_
_entity.id
_entity.type
_entity.pdbx_description
1 polymer ?
#
loop_
_entity_poly.entity_id
_entity_poly.type
_entity_poly.pdbx_seq_one_letter_code
_entity_poly.pdbx_strand_id
1 'polypeptide(L)'
;MTLLAYKQRLNLFQNPSNRRAGWWSPVDQTAIRTMPMKKILLVMIALWSVLFSLCSFAVDVDLTRFGPREYSPDIVTPNVDRESFFGVPGDANLIINASGTSESAAEGAAASIQINGVEVFSRSNLERGEATIEVPVALAETNSIRVELMGNEGSGITVRIKQKVQVDLGVVGRIHFNLSTADFKSSKDFYRHLGFADSIGPFPETNTIEVARGVGVNRPYKIYAEILYLGKLGPEPLDLLKPTGRMMDVIEWKDPRNESPAYPYLYNLGISRAAFTTTDLDADMSALQASGTHFLSPPAKYADGSRFVIGRDPDGTFFELLEPPGTEPRLVNDSHVTDVHHLTINVSDFERSREFYKMLGFTGGNQLPETESMEVAQAMGLDQPYHVRAESIVHAGDGSQIELVEWQQPRDLTPPHPQPANHYGIQRINYATTDLAGDIAKLKAQGVTFLSEIAPCCDGAASTFGFVLLFDPDGNFFQLMGAIVPKKGL
;
A
#
# COMPACT_ATOMS: atom_id res chain seq x y z
N MET A 1 -33.24 -46.55 41.12
CA MET A 1 -34.34 -47.05 40.27
C MET A 1 -33.92 -46.85 38.82
N THR A 2 -32.96 -47.62 38.29
CA THR A 2 -33.06 -48.99 37.68
C THR A 2 -33.97 -48.97 36.44
N LEU A 3 -33.48 -49.22 35.21
CA LEU A 3 -33.18 -50.54 34.60
C LEU A 3 -32.29 -50.35 33.33
N LEU A 4 -31.12 -51.00 33.22
CA LEU A 4 -30.79 -52.31 32.58
C LEU A 4 -30.51 -52.21 31.04
N ALA A 5 -29.27 -52.39 30.54
CA ALA A 5 -28.46 -53.63 30.30
C ALA A 5 -28.73 -54.22 28.87
N TYR A 6 -27.81 -54.83 28.08
CA TYR A 6 -26.77 -55.86 28.31
C TYR A 6 -26.07 -56.13 26.93
N LYS A 7 -24.75 -55.99 26.68
CA LYS A 7 -23.57 -56.92 26.77
C LYS A 7 -23.57 -58.28 26.00
N GLN A 8 -22.38 -58.60 25.43
CA GLN A 8 -21.79 -59.91 24.99
C GLN A 8 -21.96 -60.34 23.51
N ARG A 9 -21.02 -61.01 22.79
CA ARG A 9 -19.82 -61.82 23.15
C ARG A 9 -18.90 -62.07 21.92
N LEU A 10 -17.66 -62.52 22.20
CA LEU A 10 -16.55 -62.92 21.31
C LEU A 10 -16.65 -64.33 20.67
N ASN A 11 -15.87 -64.55 19.58
CA ASN A 11 -14.74 -65.51 19.41
C ASN A 11 -14.74 -66.52 18.22
N LEU A 12 -13.55 -66.55 17.57
CA LEU A 12 -12.74 -67.69 17.04
C LEU A 12 -13.04 -68.34 15.67
N PHE A 13 -11.95 -68.45 14.86
CA PHE A 13 -11.37 -69.63 14.15
C PHE A 13 -10.76 -69.23 12.77
N GLN A 14 -9.42 -69.13 12.65
CA GLN A 14 -8.45 -70.10 12.08
C GLN A 14 -8.06 -69.86 10.59
N ASN A 15 -6.74 -69.74 10.36
CA ASN A 15 -5.96 -69.77 9.09
C ASN A 15 -5.78 -71.26 8.62
N PRO A 16 -5.10 -71.67 7.50
CA PRO A 16 -4.41 -70.95 6.41
C PRO A 16 -4.47 -71.57 4.97
N SER A 17 -3.82 -70.90 3.99
CA SER A 17 -2.96 -71.46 2.91
C SER A 17 -3.37 -71.40 1.40
N ASN A 18 -2.43 -70.86 0.61
CA ASN A 18 -1.86 -71.28 -0.70
C ASN A 18 -2.58 -71.16 -2.07
N ARG A 19 -1.85 -70.45 -2.98
CA ARG A 19 -1.53 -70.70 -4.41
C ARG A 19 -2.47 -70.27 -5.57
N ARG A 20 -1.92 -69.30 -6.33
CA ARG A 20 -1.67 -69.20 -7.80
C ARG A 20 -2.81 -69.33 -8.84
N ALA A 21 -2.89 -68.24 -9.62
CA ALA A 21 -2.93 -68.12 -11.10
C ALA A 21 -4.23 -68.39 -11.89
N GLY A 22 -4.61 -67.41 -12.70
CA GLY A 22 -5.56 -67.55 -13.81
C GLY A 22 -6.12 -66.19 -14.27
N TRP A 23 -5.76 -65.76 -15.48
CA TRP A 23 -6.22 -64.54 -16.14
C TRP A 23 -7.70 -64.59 -16.55
N TRP A 24 -8.28 -63.40 -16.77
CA TRP A 24 -9.35 -62.96 -17.69
C TRP A 24 -10.35 -62.00 -17.00
N SER A 25 -10.24 -60.70 -17.33
CA SER A 25 -11.26 -59.65 -17.16
C SER A 25 -12.54 -60.03 -17.94
N PRO A 26 -13.76 -59.62 -17.52
CA PRO A 26 -14.15 -58.22 -17.33
C PRO A 26 -14.67 -57.90 -15.93
N VAL A 27 -14.31 -56.73 -15.42
CA VAL A 27 -14.80 -56.19 -14.14
C VAL A 27 -16.31 -55.98 -14.23
N ASP A 28 -17.03 -56.79 -13.46
CA ASP A 28 -18.43 -56.64 -13.17
C ASP A 28 -18.64 -55.39 -12.29
N GLN A 29 -19.44 -54.46 -12.78
CA GLN A 29 -19.71 -53.16 -12.18
C GLN A 29 -20.70 -53.28 -11.01
N THR A 30 -20.36 -53.94 -9.90
CA THR A 30 -21.23 -53.89 -8.70
C THR A 30 -20.50 -54.21 -7.38
N ALA A 31 -19.51 -53.39 -6.97
CA ALA A 31 -19.02 -53.41 -5.58
C ALA A 31 -18.27 -52.14 -5.12
N ILE A 32 -18.86 -50.95 -5.28
CA ILE A 32 -18.51 -49.80 -4.43
C ILE A 32 -19.82 -49.20 -3.90
N ARG A 33 -20.46 -49.94 -2.98
CA ARG A 33 -21.53 -49.42 -2.14
C ARG A 33 -21.37 -49.99 -0.76
N THR A 34 -20.69 -49.21 0.09
CA THR A 34 -20.96 -48.98 1.53
C THR A 34 -19.69 -48.55 2.26
N MET A 35 -19.10 -47.43 1.84
CA MET A 35 -18.39 -46.54 2.74
C MET A 35 -19.01 -45.14 2.59
N PRO A 36 -19.35 -44.43 3.68
CA PRO A 36 -20.02 -43.14 3.59
C PRO A 36 -19.09 -42.11 2.93
N MET A 37 -19.53 -41.56 1.79
CA MET A 37 -18.86 -40.54 0.96
C MET A 37 -18.28 -39.35 1.75
N LYS A 38 -18.77 -39.09 2.97
CA LYS A 38 -18.28 -38.02 3.84
C LYS A 38 -16.85 -38.25 4.37
N LYS A 39 -16.36 -39.49 4.50
CA LYS A 39 -15.01 -39.74 5.06
C LYS A 39 -13.90 -39.77 4.00
N ILE A 40 -14.20 -40.13 2.75
CA ILE A 40 -13.22 -40.10 1.65
C ILE A 40 -13.01 -38.64 1.18
N LEU A 41 -14.06 -37.82 1.20
CA LEU A 41 -13.97 -36.39 0.93
C LEU A 41 -13.20 -35.64 2.03
N LEU A 42 -13.37 -36.00 3.31
CA LEU A 42 -12.62 -35.36 4.40
C LEU A 42 -11.12 -35.68 4.40
N VAL A 43 -10.71 -36.88 4.00
CA VAL A 43 -9.28 -37.25 3.94
C VAL A 43 -8.60 -36.64 2.70
N MET A 44 -9.30 -36.51 1.56
CA MET A 44 -8.77 -35.78 0.41
C MET A 44 -8.77 -34.26 0.61
N ILE A 45 -9.75 -33.69 1.30
CA ILE A 45 -9.74 -32.27 1.70
C ILE A 45 -8.62 -32.02 2.72
N ALA A 46 -8.40 -32.91 3.69
CA ALA A 46 -7.31 -32.78 4.66
C ALA A 46 -5.91 -32.92 4.04
N LEU A 47 -5.75 -33.68 2.94
CA LEU A 47 -4.50 -33.77 2.18
C LEU A 47 -4.34 -32.66 1.13
N TRP A 48 -5.42 -32.00 0.70
CA TRP A 48 -5.37 -30.79 -0.13
C TRP A 48 -5.21 -29.50 0.69
N SER A 49 -5.67 -29.47 1.94
CA SER A 49 -5.49 -28.34 2.87
C SER A 49 -4.12 -28.31 3.54
N VAL A 50 -3.26 -29.30 3.29
CA VAL A 50 -1.85 -29.32 3.75
C VAL A 50 -0.88 -28.98 2.61
N LEU A 51 -1.39 -28.63 1.42
CA LEU A 51 -0.59 -28.27 0.24
C LEU A 51 -0.96 -26.92 -0.39
N PHE A 52 -1.68 -26.06 0.33
CA PHE A 52 -1.43 -24.63 0.25
C PHE A 52 -0.29 -24.32 1.22
N SER A 53 0.94 -24.67 0.82
CA SER A 53 2.04 -23.78 1.20
C SER A 53 1.62 -22.42 0.67
N LEU A 54 1.26 -21.51 1.58
CA LEU A 54 1.42 -20.09 1.33
C LEU A 54 2.88 -19.94 0.86
N CYS A 55 3.08 -19.87 -0.45
CA CYS A 55 4.37 -19.47 -0.99
C CYS A 55 4.49 -17.98 -0.66
N SER A 56 4.93 -17.71 0.57
CA SER A 56 5.56 -16.45 0.92
C SER A 56 6.84 -16.43 0.10
N PHE A 57 6.84 -15.65 -0.98
CA PHE A 57 8.04 -15.44 -1.75
C PHE A 57 8.73 -14.22 -1.14
N ALA A 58 9.87 -14.45 -0.50
CA ALA A 58 10.75 -13.37 -0.11
C ALA A 58 10.99 -12.47 -1.33
N VAL A 59 10.72 -11.17 -1.18
CA VAL A 59 10.85 -10.21 -2.26
C VAL A 59 12.23 -9.58 -2.16
N ASP A 60 12.99 -9.67 -3.25
CA ASP A 60 14.24 -8.91 -3.41
C ASP A 60 13.88 -7.45 -3.64
N VAL A 61 14.28 -6.56 -2.73
CA VAL A 61 14.11 -5.12 -2.83
C VAL A 61 15.45 -4.42 -2.78
N ASP A 62 15.57 -3.27 -3.43
CA ASP A 62 16.81 -2.48 -3.50
C ASP A 62 16.63 -1.12 -2.81
N LEU A 63 16.65 -1.15 -1.47
CA LEU A 63 16.24 -0.02 -0.63
C LEU A 63 17.24 1.11 -0.66
N THR A 64 16.75 2.34 -0.80
CA THR A 64 17.58 3.54 -0.60
C THR A 64 17.84 3.74 0.88
N ARG A 65 19.12 3.69 1.27
CA ARG A 65 19.61 3.94 2.64
C ARG A 65 20.03 5.40 2.85
N PHE A 66 20.47 6.06 1.78
CA PHE A 66 20.85 7.47 1.79
C PHE A 66 20.53 8.11 0.44
N GLY A 67 20.10 9.37 0.45
CA GLY A 67 19.85 10.16 -0.75
C GLY A 67 18.53 9.81 -1.45
N PRO A 68 18.40 10.16 -2.75
CA PRO A 68 19.37 10.87 -3.57
C PRO A 68 19.58 12.27 -3.00
N ARG A 69 20.84 12.64 -2.83
CA ARG A 69 21.23 13.95 -2.32
C ARG A 69 21.99 14.68 -3.41
N GLU A 70 21.54 15.86 -3.77
CA GLU A 70 22.21 16.70 -4.74
C GLU A 70 23.25 17.59 -4.04
N TYR A 71 24.44 17.63 -4.63
CA TYR A 71 25.57 18.44 -4.19
C TYR A 71 26.01 19.33 -5.34
N SER A 72 26.19 20.61 -5.05
CA SER A 72 26.80 21.58 -5.96
C SER A 72 28.01 22.22 -5.27
N PRO A 73 29.09 22.53 -6.02
CA PRO A 73 30.24 23.24 -5.47
C PRO A 73 29.84 24.64 -5.02
N ASP A 74 30.41 25.07 -3.90
CA ASP A 74 30.46 26.48 -3.52
C ASP A 74 31.80 27.05 -3.99
N ILE A 75 31.76 28.21 -4.65
CA ILE A 75 32.91 28.89 -5.27
C ILE A 75 33.94 29.34 -4.19
N VAL A 76 33.53 29.42 -2.92
CA VAL A 76 34.34 29.99 -1.83
C VAL A 76 34.88 28.92 -0.87
N THR A 77 34.21 27.77 -0.74
CA THR A 77 34.55 26.73 0.25
C THR A 77 34.25 25.34 -0.30
N PRO A 78 35.13 24.32 -0.13
CA PRO A 78 34.77 22.94 -0.44
C PRO A 78 33.47 22.59 0.28
N ASN A 79 32.46 22.14 -0.45
CA ASN A 79 31.22 21.71 0.17
C ASN A 79 31.52 20.38 0.88
N VAL A 80 31.66 20.43 2.20
CA VAL A 80 31.89 19.26 3.05
C VAL A 80 30.60 18.98 3.80
N ASP A 81 29.75 18.13 3.23
CA ASP A 81 28.57 17.67 3.94
C ASP A 81 28.90 16.43 4.78
N ARG A 82 28.30 16.32 5.95
CA ARG A 82 28.41 15.16 6.85
C ARG A 82 27.03 14.80 7.35
N GLU A 83 26.55 13.65 6.92
CA GLU A 83 25.24 13.14 7.31
C GLU A 83 25.38 11.73 7.90
N SER A 84 24.54 11.43 8.89
CA SER A 84 24.39 10.07 9.41
C SER A 84 23.17 9.40 8.81
N PHE A 85 23.26 8.12 8.48
CA PHE A 85 22.15 7.37 7.93
C PHE A 85 22.12 5.92 8.43
N PHE A 86 20.92 5.35 8.45
CA PHE A 86 20.69 3.96 8.79
C PHE A 86 21.06 3.03 7.62
N GLY A 87 21.72 1.92 7.91
CA GLY A 87 21.93 0.82 6.98
C GLY A 87 21.65 -0.52 7.65
N VAL A 88 21.62 -1.60 6.88
CA VAL A 88 21.74 -2.96 7.44
C VAL A 88 23.20 -3.39 7.29
N PRO A 89 23.85 -3.98 8.30
CA PRO A 89 25.21 -4.48 8.16
C PRO A 89 25.37 -5.41 6.95
N GLY A 90 26.25 -5.07 6.01
CA GLY A 90 26.47 -5.85 4.79
C GLY A 90 26.75 -5.00 3.55
N ASP A 91 26.74 -5.66 2.39
CA ASP A 91 27.04 -5.04 1.10
C ASP A 91 25.96 -4.04 0.68
N ALA A 92 26.38 -2.96 0.04
CA ALA A 92 25.54 -1.94 -0.58
C ALA A 92 26.28 -1.30 -1.76
N ASN A 93 25.59 -0.48 -2.54
CA ASN A 93 26.17 0.26 -3.64
C ASN A 93 25.99 1.76 -3.41
N LEU A 94 27.11 2.48 -3.46
CA LEU A 94 27.15 3.94 -3.63
C LEU A 94 26.97 4.24 -5.11
N ILE A 95 25.95 5.03 -5.43
CA ILE A 95 25.57 5.44 -6.78
C ILE A 95 25.82 6.94 -6.91
N ILE A 96 26.60 7.31 -7.92
CA ILE A 96 27.00 8.69 -8.19
C ILE A 96 26.62 9.03 -9.62
N ASN A 97 25.82 10.09 -9.80
CA ASN A 97 25.55 10.65 -11.12
C ASN A 97 26.04 12.10 -11.16
N ALA A 98 26.71 12.51 -12.23
CA ALA A 98 26.98 13.91 -12.46
C ALA A 98 25.67 14.68 -12.71
N SER A 99 25.40 15.71 -11.90
CA SER A 99 24.29 16.66 -12.08
C SER A 99 24.84 18.03 -12.46
N GLY A 100 24.05 18.91 -13.07
CA GLY A 100 24.53 20.24 -13.46
C GLY A 100 23.70 20.90 -14.57
N THR A 101 23.42 22.19 -14.41
CA THR A 101 22.47 22.95 -15.24
C THR A 101 23.13 23.89 -16.24
N SER A 102 24.45 24.12 -16.19
CA SER A 102 25.11 25.07 -17.08
C SER A 102 25.73 24.40 -18.31
N GLU A 103 25.52 25.00 -19.49
CA GLU A 103 26.30 24.70 -20.72
C GLU A 103 27.77 25.17 -20.59
N SER A 104 28.11 25.94 -19.55
CA SER A 104 29.45 26.49 -19.29
C SER A 104 30.39 25.56 -18.50
N ALA A 105 29.92 24.39 -18.04
CA ALA A 105 30.75 23.41 -17.33
C ALA A 105 31.56 22.55 -18.32
N ALA A 106 32.57 23.14 -18.96
CA ALA A 106 33.54 22.39 -19.77
C ALA A 106 34.50 21.55 -18.92
N GLU A 107 34.62 21.87 -17.62
CA GLU A 107 35.37 21.12 -16.61
C GLU A 107 34.36 20.57 -15.58
N GLY A 108 34.34 19.25 -15.40
CA GLY A 108 33.47 18.55 -14.46
C GLY A 108 33.91 18.72 -13.00
N ALA A 109 33.09 18.21 -12.07
CA ALA A 109 33.37 18.36 -10.64
C ALA A 109 34.41 17.34 -10.15
N ALA A 110 35.35 17.78 -9.30
CA ALA A 110 36.20 16.90 -8.52
C ALA A 110 35.47 16.48 -7.23
N ALA A 111 35.31 15.18 -7.01
CA ALA A 111 34.55 14.64 -5.89
C ALA A 111 35.39 13.62 -5.09
N SER A 112 35.36 13.73 -3.77
CA SER A 112 35.81 12.68 -2.84
C SER A 112 34.65 12.32 -1.91
N ILE A 113 34.40 11.02 -1.74
CA ILE A 113 33.34 10.50 -0.88
C ILE A 113 33.94 9.51 0.10
N GLN A 114 33.62 9.72 1.38
CA GLN A 114 33.99 8.82 2.46
C GLN A 114 32.75 8.23 3.12
N ILE A 115 32.82 6.94 3.45
CA ILE A 115 31.82 6.24 4.27
C ILE A 115 32.53 5.75 5.53
N ASN A 116 32.00 6.10 6.70
CA ASN A 116 32.57 5.74 8.00
C ASN A 116 34.06 6.12 8.15
N GLY A 117 34.46 7.24 7.55
CA GLY A 117 35.84 7.75 7.55
C GLY A 117 36.79 7.06 6.56
N VAL A 118 36.31 6.11 5.76
CA VAL A 118 37.07 5.45 4.70
C VAL A 118 36.74 6.10 3.36
N GLU A 119 37.74 6.57 2.62
CA GLU A 119 37.55 7.04 1.24
C GLU A 119 37.17 5.87 0.34
N VAL A 120 35.96 5.94 -0.22
CA VAL A 120 35.42 4.89 -1.11
C VAL A 120 35.41 5.34 -2.57
N PHE A 121 35.47 6.65 -2.81
CA PHE A 121 35.48 7.21 -4.15
C PHE A 121 36.28 8.51 -4.18
N SER A 122 37.08 8.70 -5.22
CA SER A 122 37.82 9.93 -5.46
C SER A 122 38.05 10.10 -6.96
N ARG A 123 37.65 11.26 -7.51
CA ARG A 123 37.86 11.59 -8.92
C ARG A 123 38.09 13.07 -9.10
N SER A 124 39.03 13.43 -9.97
CA SER A 124 39.41 14.82 -10.23
C SER A 124 38.54 15.52 -11.27
N ASN A 125 37.73 14.78 -12.03
CA ASN A 125 36.85 15.32 -13.05
C ASN A 125 35.67 14.35 -13.30
N LEU A 126 34.45 14.78 -13.01
CA LEU A 126 33.19 14.09 -13.30
C LEU A 126 32.40 14.91 -14.32
N GLU A 127 32.38 14.43 -15.57
CA GLU A 127 31.76 15.13 -16.68
C GLU A 127 30.26 14.86 -16.73
N ARG A 128 29.49 15.87 -17.15
CA ARG A 128 28.05 15.75 -17.33
C ARG A 128 27.74 14.71 -18.41
N GLY A 129 26.76 13.85 -18.14
CA GLY A 129 26.37 12.78 -19.07
C GLY A 129 27.29 11.57 -19.02
N GLU A 130 28.28 11.55 -18.13
CA GLU A 130 28.98 10.32 -17.79
C GLU A 130 27.98 9.26 -17.26
N ALA A 131 28.22 8.00 -17.61
CA ALA A 131 27.41 6.90 -17.12
C ALA A 131 27.39 6.87 -15.58
N THR A 132 26.26 6.45 -15.01
CA THR A 132 26.12 6.21 -13.57
C THR A 132 27.29 5.40 -13.03
N ILE A 133 27.94 5.92 -11.99
CA ILE A 133 29.06 5.24 -11.33
C ILE A 133 28.49 4.49 -10.12
N GLU A 134 28.77 3.20 -10.07
CA GLU A 134 28.44 2.35 -8.93
C GLU A 134 29.71 1.88 -8.23
N VAL A 135 29.79 2.12 -6.93
CA VAL A 135 30.91 1.73 -6.06
C VAL A 135 30.38 0.80 -4.97
N PRO A 136 30.86 -0.45 -4.90
CA PRO A 136 30.54 -1.34 -3.79
C PRO A 136 31.05 -0.77 -2.47
N VAL A 137 30.19 -0.73 -1.46
CA VAL A 137 30.51 -0.28 -0.11
C VAL A 137 29.94 -1.26 0.91
N ALA A 138 30.56 -1.32 2.09
CA ALA A 138 30.04 -2.08 3.22
C ALA A 138 29.40 -1.10 4.23
N LEU A 139 28.16 -1.40 4.63
CA LEU A 139 27.44 -0.62 5.62
C LEU A 139 27.53 -1.28 7.01
N ALA A 140 27.46 -0.45 8.03
CA ALA A 140 27.09 -0.82 9.39
C ALA A 140 25.62 -0.44 9.64
N GLU A 141 25.12 -0.63 10.87
CA GLU A 141 23.77 -0.19 11.24
C GLU A 141 23.65 1.35 11.23
N THR A 142 24.65 2.03 11.80
CA THR A 142 24.79 3.48 11.77
C THR A 142 25.99 3.84 10.92
N ASN A 143 25.78 4.65 9.89
CA ASN A 143 26.83 5.07 8.98
C ASN A 143 26.95 6.59 8.96
N SER A 144 28.13 7.08 8.64
CA SER A 144 28.36 8.48 8.28
C SER A 144 28.85 8.57 6.84
N ILE A 145 28.26 9.47 6.05
CA ILE A 145 28.79 9.86 4.74
C ILE A 145 29.43 11.24 4.83
N ARG A 146 30.55 11.41 4.14
CA ARG A 146 31.16 12.70 3.90
C ARG A 146 31.37 12.88 2.41
N VAL A 147 30.80 13.94 1.85
CA VAL A 147 30.98 14.30 0.44
C VAL A 147 31.78 15.60 0.38
N GLU A 148 32.88 15.59 -0.37
CA GLU A 148 33.65 16.77 -0.72
C GLU A 148 33.53 17.02 -2.22
N LEU A 149 33.06 18.20 -2.59
CA LEU A 149 32.93 18.60 -4.00
C LEU A 149 33.68 19.90 -4.25
N MET A 150 34.54 19.90 -5.27
CA MET A 150 35.26 21.08 -5.78
C MET A 150 35.02 21.21 -7.29
N GLY A 151 34.76 22.42 -7.79
CA GLY A 151 34.49 22.63 -9.21
C GLY A 151 33.94 24.01 -9.51
N ASN A 152 33.65 24.27 -10.78
CA ASN A 152 33.06 25.53 -11.23
C ASN A 152 31.53 25.54 -10.98
N GLU A 153 30.98 26.76 -10.90
CA GLU A 153 29.54 26.99 -10.75
C GLU A 153 28.74 26.26 -11.83
N GLY A 154 27.74 25.47 -11.42
CA GLY A 154 26.87 24.69 -12.31
C GLY A 154 27.34 23.27 -12.64
N SER A 155 28.50 22.82 -12.13
CA SER A 155 28.82 21.38 -12.00
C SER A 155 28.20 20.82 -10.71
N GLY A 156 27.94 19.52 -10.62
CA GLY A 156 27.25 18.91 -9.49
C GLY A 156 27.27 17.39 -9.51
N ILE A 157 26.89 16.76 -8.41
CA ILE A 157 26.64 15.33 -8.35
C ILE A 157 25.38 15.02 -7.55
N THR A 158 24.71 13.94 -7.90
CA THR A 158 23.75 13.27 -7.02
C THR A 158 24.38 12.03 -6.43
N VAL A 159 24.20 11.83 -5.13
CA VAL A 159 24.70 10.66 -4.41
C VAL A 159 23.53 9.91 -3.80
N ARG A 160 23.48 8.61 -4.03
CA ARG A 160 22.51 7.69 -3.40
C ARG A 160 23.24 6.45 -2.93
N ILE A 161 22.80 5.86 -1.81
CA ILE A 161 23.25 4.53 -1.40
C ILE A 161 22.05 3.60 -1.43
N LYS A 162 22.17 2.50 -2.18
CA LYS A 162 21.15 1.45 -2.26
C LYS A 162 21.66 0.13 -1.70
N GLN A 163 20.78 -0.63 -1.07
CA GLN A 163 21.10 -1.90 -0.46
C GLN A 163 20.03 -2.94 -0.81
N LYS A 164 20.47 -4.02 -1.45
CA LYS A 164 19.63 -5.18 -1.74
C LYS A 164 19.36 -5.96 -0.47
N VAL A 165 18.09 -6.20 -0.18
CA VAL A 165 17.65 -7.03 0.95
C VAL A 165 16.49 -7.92 0.53
N GLN A 166 16.37 -9.07 1.19
CA GLN A 166 15.21 -9.93 1.07
C GLN A 166 14.27 -9.68 2.25
N VAL A 167 13.03 -9.31 1.93
CA VAL A 167 11.98 -9.11 2.92
C VAL A 167 10.80 -9.96 2.54
N ASP A 168 10.31 -10.73 3.50
CA ASP A 168 9.17 -11.62 3.32
C ASP A 168 8.08 -11.22 4.30
N LEU A 169 7.03 -10.54 3.83
CA LEU A 169 5.92 -10.09 4.68
C LEU A 169 4.66 -10.91 4.41
N GLY A 170 3.87 -11.13 5.45
CA GLY A 170 2.60 -11.84 5.39
C GLY A 170 1.42 -10.98 4.95
N VAL A 171 1.64 -9.91 4.18
CA VAL A 171 0.60 -8.95 3.75
C VAL A 171 -0.27 -9.57 2.64
N VAL A 172 -1.58 -9.61 2.84
CA VAL A 172 -2.50 -10.39 1.99
C VAL A 172 -3.47 -9.56 1.16
N GLY A 173 -3.71 -8.29 1.50
CA GLY A 173 -4.54 -7.42 0.67
C GLY A 173 -5.18 -6.25 1.40
N ARG A 174 -5.81 -5.37 0.64
CA ARG A 174 -6.46 -4.14 1.09
C ARG A 174 -7.76 -4.46 1.83
N ILE A 175 -7.82 -4.05 3.09
CA ILE A 175 -9.06 -4.06 3.85
C ILE A 175 -9.88 -2.84 3.41
N HIS A 176 -9.37 -1.64 3.68
CA HIS A 176 -10.02 -0.36 3.35
C HIS A 176 -8.97 0.75 3.17
N PHE A 177 -9.40 1.90 2.66
CA PHE A 177 -8.68 3.17 2.87
C PHE A 177 -9.51 4.06 3.80
N ASN A 178 -8.87 4.99 4.47
CA ASN A 178 -9.52 5.90 5.41
C ASN A 178 -9.74 7.28 4.79
N LEU A 179 -10.93 7.84 5.03
CA LEU A 179 -11.32 9.19 4.68
C LEU A 179 -11.83 9.90 5.93
N SER A 180 -11.29 11.06 6.23
CA SER A 180 -11.84 11.93 7.29
C SER A 180 -12.63 13.09 6.71
N THR A 181 -13.77 13.40 7.34
CA THR A 181 -14.79 14.35 6.84
C THR A 181 -15.24 15.32 7.93
N ALA A 182 -15.74 16.49 7.54
CA ALA A 182 -16.35 17.46 8.43
C ALA A 182 -17.77 17.09 8.87
N ASP A 183 -18.50 16.33 8.06
CA ASP A 183 -19.87 15.87 8.32
C ASP A 183 -20.09 14.47 7.74
N PHE A 184 -20.18 13.47 8.62
CA PHE A 184 -20.30 12.08 8.19
C PHE A 184 -21.51 11.83 7.29
N LYS A 185 -22.65 12.47 7.59
CA LYS A 185 -23.90 12.22 6.88
C LYS A 185 -23.81 12.67 5.42
N SER A 186 -23.31 13.89 5.19
CA SER A 186 -23.14 14.46 3.86
C SER A 186 -22.17 13.62 3.02
N SER A 187 -21.06 13.18 3.61
CA SER A 187 -20.13 12.26 2.96
C SER A 187 -20.75 10.91 2.65
N LYS A 188 -21.47 10.29 3.59
CA LYS A 188 -22.17 9.02 3.34
C LYS A 188 -23.20 9.13 2.23
N ASP A 189 -23.99 10.22 2.21
CA ASP A 189 -24.98 10.45 1.17
C ASP A 189 -24.32 10.70 -0.20
N PHE A 190 -23.18 11.38 -0.25
CA PHE A 190 -22.37 11.50 -1.46
C PHE A 190 -21.89 10.12 -1.97
N TYR A 191 -21.19 9.35 -1.14
CA TYR A 191 -20.61 8.06 -1.57
C TYR A 191 -21.66 7.00 -1.91
N ARG A 192 -22.90 7.12 -1.42
CA ARG A 192 -24.02 6.29 -1.90
C ARG A 192 -24.31 6.45 -3.38
N HIS A 193 -24.13 7.64 -3.95
CA HIS A 193 -24.26 7.86 -5.41
C HIS A 193 -23.17 7.16 -6.21
N LEU A 194 -22.07 6.77 -5.55
CA LEU A 194 -20.98 5.97 -6.12
C LEU A 194 -21.16 4.46 -5.85
N GLY A 195 -22.35 4.03 -5.41
CA GLY A 195 -22.66 2.62 -5.19
C GLY A 195 -22.20 2.05 -3.84
N PHE A 196 -21.72 2.88 -2.91
CA PHE A 196 -21.45 2.45 -1.52
C PHE A 196 -22.77 2.27 -0.75
N ALA A 197 -23.43 1.12 -0.98
CA ALA A 197 -24.81 0.92 -0.57
C ALA A 197 -24.96 0.54 0.91
N ASP A 198 -24.05 -0.28 1.41
CA ASP A 198 -24.07 -0.78 2.79
C ASP A 198 -22.96 -0.18 3.65
N SER A 199 -23.12 -0.26 4.96
CA SER A 199 -22.18 0.27 5.95
C SER A 199 -22.02 -0.65 7.16
N ILE A 200 -20.80 -0.76 7.67
CA ILE A 200 -20.47 -1.47 8.92
C ILE A 200 -20.20 -0.43 10.01
N GLY A 201 -20.96 -0.52 11.10
CA GLY A 201 -20.86 0.39 12.23
C GLY A 201 -22.23 0.75 12.82
N PRO A 202 -22.32 1.84 13.61
CA PRO A 202 -21.22 2.73 13.96
C PRO A 202 -20.19 2.03 14.85
N PHE A 203 -18.91 2.39 14.68
CA PHE A 203 -17.86 1.99 15.62
C PHE A 203 -17.97 2.79 16.94
N PRO A 204 -17.38 2.31 18.05
CA PRO A 204 -17.39 3.03 19.31
C PRO A 204 -16.88 4.47 19.16
N GLU A 205 -17.63 5.43 19.71
CA GLU A 205 -17.29 6.87 19.63
C GLU A 205 -15.92 7.18 20.24
N THR A 206 -15.51 6.42 21.26
CA THR A 206 -14.20 6.53 21.92
C THR A 206 -13.60 5.14 22.12
N ASN A 207 -12.29 5.08 22.35
CA ASN A 207 -11.55 3.84 22.52
C ASN A 207 -10.41 3.97 23.55
N THR A 208 -9.62 2.93 23.74
CA THR A 208 -8.50 2.93 24.68
C THR A 208 -7.40 3.93 24.27
N ILE A 209 -6.54 4.28 25.22
CA ILE A 209 -5.42 5.20 24.94
C ILE A 209 -4.41 4.60 23.95
N GLU A 210 -4.30 3.29 23.89
CA GLU A 210 -3.47 2.57 22.90
C GLU A 210 -4.01 2.78 21.48
N VAL A 211 -5.32 2.67 21.27
CA VAL A 211 -5.95 2.96 19.97
C VAL A 211 -5.80 4.44 19.60
N ALA A 212 -5.98 5.35 20.56
CA ALA A 212 -5.75 6.78 20.32
C ALA A 212 -4.31 7.07 19.88
N ARG A 213 -3.31 6.50 20.57
CA ARG A 213 -1.89 6.62 20.18
C ARG A 213 -1.60 5.96 18.83
N GLY A 214 -2.32 4.88 18.51
CA GLY A 214 -2.28 4.20 17.22
C GLY A 214 -2.62 5.09 16.02
N VAL A 215 -3.31 6.20 16.25
CA VAL A 215 -3.65 7.21 15.22
C VAL A 215 -3.02 8.58 15.52
N GLY A 216 -2.02 8.62 16.41
CA GLY A 216 -1.23 9.82 16.73
C GLY A 216 -1.87 10.75 17.75
N VAL A 217 -2.93 10.33 18.46
CA VAL A 217 -3.61 11.12 19.48
C VAL A 217 -3.18 10.68 20.88
N ASN A 218 -2.63 11.60 21.68
CA ASN A 218 -2.09 11.30 23.01
C ASN A 218 -3.11 11.36 24.16
N ARG A 219 -4.40 11.43 23.85
CA ARG A 219 -5.54 11.48 24.79
C ARG A 219 -6.74 10.74 24.19
N PRO A 220 -7.75 10.35 24.99
CA PRO A 220 -8.98 9.79 24.44
C PRO A 220 -9.59 10.74 23.40
N TYR A 221 -10.07 10.17 22.29
CA TYR A 221 -10.75 10.89 21.22
C TYR A 221 -12.26 10.65 21.24
N LYS A 222 -12.99 11.41 20.42
CA LYS A 222 -14.38 11.17 20.03
C LYS A 222 -14.52 11.23 18.50
N ILE A 223 -15.17 10.23 17.92
CA ILE A 223 -15.44 10.14 16.48
C ILE A 223 -16.86 9.63 16.22
N TYR A 224 -17.39 9.91 15.03
CA TYR A 224 -18.40 9.06 14.41
C TYR A 224 -17.74 8.36 13.24
N ALA A 225 -17.84 7.03 13.15
CA ALA A 225 -17.19 6.28 12.09
C ALA A 225 -18.02 5.08 11.64
N GLU A 226 -18.05 4.85 10.34
CA GLU A 226 -18.54 3.64 9.71
C GLU A 226 -17.64 3.28 8.51
N ILE A 227 -17.51 1.99 8.24
CA ILE A 227 -16.92 1.52 7.00
C ILE A 227 -18.03 1.42 5.97
N LEU A 228 -17.96 2.22 4.91
CA LEU A 228 -18.84 2.10 3.75
C LEU A 228 -18.35 0.98 2.84
N TYR A 229 -19.27 0.18 2.32
CA TYR A 229 -18.99 -0.96 1.45
C TYR A 229 -19.51 -0.71 0.03
N LEU A 230 -18.65 -0.83 -0.96
CA LEU A 230 -19.04 -0.73 -2.37
C LEU A 230 -19.92 -1.93 -2.73
N GLY A 231 -21.19 -1.65 -2.98
CA GLY A 231 -22.25 -2.62 -3.18
C GLY A 231 -22.89 -3.14 -1.90
N LYS A 232 -23.43 -4.37 -1.96
CA LYS A 232 -24.19 -4.96 -0.85
C LYS A 232 -23.39 -6.04 -0.12
N LEU A 233 -23.50 -6.04 1.20
CA LEU A 233 -22.95 -7.08 2.05
C LEU A 233 -23.79 -8.36 1.94
N GLY A 234 -23.11 -9.50 2.05
CA GLY A 234 -23.77 -10.79 2.12
C GLY A 234 -24.45 -11.04 3.48
N PRO A 235 -25.18 -12.15 3.63
CA PRO A 235 -25.83 -12.51 4.90
C PRO A 235 -24.85 -13.00 5.97
N GLU A 236 -23.62 -13.37 5.58
CA GLU A 236 -22.60 -13.87 6.50
C GLU A 236 -21.94 -12.71 7.26
N PRO A 237 -21.57 -12.92 8.55
CA PRO A 237 -20.79 -11.94 9.30
C PRO A 237 -19.51 -11.56 8.56
N LEU A 238 -19.26 -10.26 8.48
CA LEU A 238 -18.06 -9.75 7.84
C LEU A 238 -16.84 -9.99 8.74
N ASP A 239 -15.80 -10.60 8.18
CA ASP A 239 -14.48 -10.66 8.80
C ASP A 239 -13.65 -9.45 8.33
N LEU A 240 -13.38 -8.50 9.24
CA LEU A 240 -12.61 -7.29 8.94
C LEU A 240 -11.14 -7.56 8.62
N LEU A 241 -10.64 -8.77 8.90
CA LEU A 241 -9.29 -9.18 8.51
C LEU A 241 -9.23 -9.77 7.10
N LYS A 242 -10.38 -10.00 6.46
CA LYS A 242 -10.45 -10.53 5.10
C LYS A 242 -10.50 -9.38 4.09
N PRO A 243 -9.46 -9.19 3.26
CA PRO A 243 -9.46 -8.18 2.21
C PRO A 243 -10.64 -8.39 1.26
N THR A 244 -11.34 -7.31 0.96
CA THR A 244 -12.37 -7.28 -0.09
C THR A 244 -12.04 -6.30 -1.18
N GLY A 245 -11.12 -5.35 -0.94
CA GLY A 245 -10.83 -4.23 -1.82
C GLY A 245 -11.95 -3.19 -1.93
N ARG A 246 -13.11 -3.40 -1.29
CA ARG A 246 -14.37 -2.66 -1.54
C ARG A 246 -14.79 -1.73 -0.40
N MET A 247 -13.97 -1.57 0.63
CA MET A 247 -14.32 -0.83 1.83
C MET A 247 -13.64 0.54 1.88
N MET A 248 -14.34 1.51 2.45
CA MET A 248 -13.83 2.84 2.77
C MET A 248 -14.25 3.21 4.20
N ASP A 249 -13.28 3.47 5.06
CA ASP A 249 -13.48 3.86 6.46
C ASP A 249 -13.68 5.37 6.55
N VAL A 250 -14.93 5.81 6.75
CA VAL A 250 -15.29 7.23 6.78
C VAL A 250 -15.44 7.69 8.23
N ILE A 251 -14.62 8.67 8.62
CA ILE A 251 -14.52 9.13 10.01
C ILE A 251 -14.83 10.63 10.09
N GLU A 252 -15.78 11.00 10.95
CA GLU A 252 -15.95 12.38 11.40
C GLU A 252 -15.34 12.54 12.80
N TRP A 253 -14.26 13.32 12.88
CA TRP A 253 -13.58 13.62 14.13
C TRP A 253 -14.30 14.69 14.94
N LYS A 254 -14.76 14.33 16.14
CA LYS A 254 -15.46 15.25 17.06
C LYS A 254 -14.49 15.90 18.05
N ASP A 255 -13.53 15.12 18.58
CA ASP A 255 -12.50 15.62 19.50
C ASP A 255 -11.25 14.72 19.48
N PRO A 256 -10.04 15.22 19.17
CA PRO A 256 -9.77 16.54 18.63
C PRO A 256 -10.33 16.69 17.21
N ARG A 257 -11.08 17.77 16.99
CA ARG A 257 -11.46 18.20 15.64
C ARG A 257 -10.22 18.81 14.97
N ASN A 258 -9.93 18.41 13.75
CA ASN A 258 -8.90 18.99 12.91
C ASN A 258 -9.58 19.43 11.60
N GLU A 259 -9.51 20.73 11.32
CA GLU A 259 -10.17 21.34 10.16
C GLU A 259 -9.17 21.65 9.04
N SER A 260 -7.98 21.05 9.11
CA SER A 260 -7.02 21.08 7.99
C SER A 260 -7.69 20.45 6.77
N PRO A 261 -7.70 21.14 5.61
CA PRO A 261 -8.42 20.70 4.43
C PRO A 261 -7.77 19.47 3.81
N ALA A 262 -8.50 18.79 2.91
CA ALA A 262 -7.90 17.84 1.97
C ALA A 262 -6.87 18.54 1.06
N TYR A 263 -6.01 17.75 0.43
CA TYR A 263 -4.95 18.29 -0.44
C TYR A 263 -5.51 19.21 -1.54
N PRO A 264 -5.01 20.44 -1.68
CA PRO A 264 -5.57 21.41 -2.62
C PRO A 264 -5.29 21.07 -4.09
N TYR A 265 -4.25 20.29 -4.38
CA TYR A 265 -3.80 19.94 -5.72
C TYR A 265 -3.54 18.43 -5.86
N LEU A 266 -3.74 17.90 -7.07
CA LEU A 266 -3.46 16.49 -7.38
C LEU A 266 -1.98 16.12 -7.30
N TYR A 267 -1.08 17.11 -7.20
CA TYR A 267 0.37 16.94 -7.13
C TYR A 267 0.97 17.15 -5.74
N ASN A 268 0.15 17.39 -4.70
CA ASN A 268 0.66 17.44 -3.32
C ASN A 268 1.18 16.06 -2.89
N LEU A 269 2.27 16.00 -2.13
CA LEU A 269 2.77 14.73 -1.59
C LEU A 269 1.69 14.04 -0.71
N GLY A 270 1.58 12.74 -0.89
CA GLY A 270 0.64 11.88 -0.17
C GLY A 270 -0.50 11.31 -1.00
N ILE A 271 -1.50 10.75 -0.31
CA ILE A 271 -2.61 10.04 -0.96
C ILE A 271 -3.58 11.08 -1.55
N SER A 272 -3.44 11.36 -2.84
CA SER A 272 -4.06 12.52 -3.48
C SER A 272 -5.49 12.26 -3.95
N ARG A 273 -5.80 11.03 -4.39
CA ARG A 273 -7.12 10.66 -4.90
C ARG A 273 -7.41 9.16 -4.79
N ALA A 274 -8.71 8.83 -4.82
CA ALA A 274 -9.22 7.49 -5.06
C ALA A 274 -9.92 7.41 -6.41
N ALA A 275 -9.59 6.39 -7.21
CA ALA A 275 -10.23 6.13 -8.49
C ALA A 275 -11.25 5.00 -8.37
N PHE A 276 -12.39 5.17 -9.04
CA PHE A 276 -13.48 4.20 -9.09
C PHE A 276 -13.78 3.84 -10.54
N THR A 277 -13.85 2.54 -10.83
CA THR A 277 -14.22 2.06 -12.17
C THR A 277 -15.71 2.22 -12.37
N THR A 278 -16.13 2.95 -13.40
CA THR A 278 -17.52 3.02 -13.86
C THR A 278 -17.70 2.35 -15.21
N THR A 279 -18.92 1.87 -15.45
CA THR A 279 -19.34 1.28 -16.72
C THR A 279 -20.20 2.23 -17.56
N ASP A 280 -20.58 3.38 -17.00
CA ASP A 280 -21.29 4.45 -17.71
C ASP A 280 -20.94 5.79 -17.03
N LEU A 281 -19.88 6.42 -17.55
CA LEU A 281 -19.35 7.66 -16.99
C LEU A 281 -20.39 8.79 -17.03
N ASP A 282 -21.14 8.90 -18.12
CA ASP A 282 -22.09 9.99 -18.33
C ASP A 282 -23.29 9.88 -17.37
N ALA A 283 -23.76 8.67 -17.09
CA ALA A 283 -24.83 8.42 -16.13
C ALA A 283 -24.40 8.74 -14.69
N ASP A 284 -23.25 8.25 -14.23
CA ASP A 284 -22.76 8.52 -12.87
C ASP A 284 -22.46 10.01 -12.66
N MET A 285 -21.88 10.68 -13.67
CA MET A 285 -21.67 12.12 -13.63
C MET A 285 -22.97 12.91 -13.51
N SER A 286 -23.99 12.52 -14.28
CA SER A 286 -25.30 13.17 -14.22
C SER A 286 -25.95 13.03 -12.84
N ALA A 287 -25.85 11.85 -12.22
CA ALA A 287 -26.35 11.60 -10.86
C ALA A 287 -25.60 12.43 -9.80
N LEU A 288 -24.27 12.51 -9.91
CA LEU A 288 -23.44 13.30 -9.00
C LEU A 288 -23.69 14.81 -9.15
N GLN A 289 -23.85 15.32 -10.38
CA GLN A 289 -24.20 16.72 -10.62
C GLN A 289 -25.57 17.08 -10.06
N ALA A 290 -26.56 16.17 -10.18
CA ALA A 290 -27.88 16.36 -9.62
C ALA A 290 -27.88 16.45 -8.08
N SER A 291 -26.87 15.88 -7.42
CA SER A 291 -26.64 15.99 -5.97
C SER A 291 -25.72 17.16 -5.57
N GLY A 292 -25.28 17.99 -6.53
CA GLY A 292 -24.48 19.19 -6.27
C GLY A 292 -22.96 19.00 -6.37
N THR A 293 -22.50 17.86 -6.89
CA THR A 293 -21.07 17.58 -7.10
C THR A 293 -20.51 18.47 -8.21
N HIS A 294 -19.31 19.02 -7.97
CA HIS A 294 -18.57 19.79 -8.97
C HIS A 294 -17.38 18.98 -9.49
N PHE A 295 -17.29 18.87 -10.82
CA PHE A 295 -16.13 18.29 -11.51
C PHE A 295 -15.14 19.40 -11.90
N LEU A 296 -13.85 19.05 -11.98
CA LEU A 296 -12.81 20.00 -12.38
C LEU A 296 -12.94 20.41 -13.85
N SER A 297 -13.44 19.50 -14.69
CA SER A 297 -13.60 19.67 -16.12
C SER A 297 -14.72 18.76 -16.67
N PRO A 298 -15.09 18.90 -17.95
CA PRO A 298 -15.72 17.81 -18.70
C PRO A 298 -14.85 16.54 -18.74
N PRO A 299 -15.40 15.37 -19.10
CA PRO A 299 -14.62 14.14 -19.23
C PRO A 299 -13.48 14.28 -20.23
N ALA A 300 -12.31 13.79 -19.86
CA ALA A 300 -11.15 13.67 -20.74
C ALA A 300 -10.93 12.21 -21.13
N LYS A 301 -9.99 11.98 -22.05
CA LYS A 301 -9.62 10.66 -22.54
C LYS A 301 -8.12 10.44 -22.46
N TYR A 302 -7.71 9.33 -21.86
CA TYR A 302 -6.33 8.87 -21.85
C TYR A 302 -5.93 8.28 -23.20
N ALA A 303 -4.62 8.14 -23.46
CA ALA A 303 -4.11 7.59 -24.71
C ALA A 303 -4.58 6.15 -25.00
N ASP A 304 -4.88 5.37 -23.96
CA ASP A 304 -5.40 3.99 -24.06
C ASP A 304 -6.89 3.92 -24.47
N GLY A 305 -7.56 5.07 -24.57
CA GLY A 305 -8.96 5.19 -24.90
C GLY A 305 -9.92 5.21 -23.71
N SER A 306 -9.42 5.00 -22.49
CA SER A 306 -10.20 5.14 -21.25
C SER A 306 -10.67 6.58 -21.09
N ARG A 307 -11.92 6.76 -20.65
CA ARG A 307 -12.49 8.08 -20.32
C ARG A 307 -12.44 8.28 -18.83
N PHE A 308 -12.22 9.51 -18.38
CA PHE A 308 -12.24 9.81 -16.97
C PHE A 308 -12.75 11.22 -16.67
N VAL A 309 -13.16 11.43 -15.42
CA VAL A 309 -13.41 12.75 -14.85
C VAL A 309 -12.92 12.79 -13.41
N ILE A 310 -12.43 13.96 -12.98
CA ILE A 310 -12.02 14.20 -11.60
C ILE A 310 -12.99 15.19 -10.95
N GLY A 311 -13.47 14.83 -9.76
CA GLY A 311 -14.34 15.65 -8.94
C GLY A 311 -13.81 15.79 -7.52
N ARG A 312 -14.54 16.57 -6.71
CA ARG A 312 -14.30 16.69 -5.27
C ARG A 312 -15.50 16.18 -4.49
N ASP A 313 -15.22 15.42 -3.43
CA ASP A 313 -16.22 15.08 -2.42
C ASP A 313 -16.64 16.35 -1.62
N PRO A 314 -17.60 16.25 -0.69
CA PRO A 314 -18.07 17.39 0.10
C PRO A 314 -16.98 18.13 0.90
N ASP A 315 -15.87 17.49 1.24
CA ASP A 315 -14.75 18.04 2.02
C ASP A 315 -13.56 18.46 1.14
N GLY A 316 -13.68 18.32 -0.18
CA GLY A 316 -12.66 18.71 -1.14
C GLY A 316 -11.68 17.61 -1.54
N THR A 317 -11.87 16.37 -1.07
CA THR A 317 -11.04 15.22 -1.45
C THR A 317 -11.25 14.88 -2.92
N PHE A 318 -10.17 14.70 -3.67
CA PHE A 318 -10.29 14.29 -5.06
C PHE A 318 -10.72 12.82 -5.20
N PHE A 319 -11.64 12.60 -6.14
CA PHE A 319 -11.96 11.27 -6.64
C PHE A 319 -11.94 11.28 -8.18
N GLU A 320 -11.69 10.11 -8.76
CA GLU A 320 -11.74 9.90 -10.20
C GLU A 320 -12.80 8.84 -10.53
N LEU A 321 -13.60 9.09 -11.56
CA LEU A 321 -14.36 8.04 -12.24
C LEU A 321 -13.63 7.67 -13.51
N LEU A 322 -13.34 6.39 -13.68
CA LEU A 322 -12.62 5.84 -14.83
C LEU A 322 -13.51 4.84 -15.57
N GLU A 323 -13.75 5.07 -16.85
CA GLU A 323 -14.48 4.19 -17.76
C GLU A 323 -13.50 3.58 -18.78
N PRO A 324 -13.17 2.28 -18.67
CA PRO A 324 -12.33 1.60 -19.63
C PRO A 324 -12.97 1.56 -21.03
N PRO A 325 -12.17 1.50 -22.11
CA PRO A 325 -12.69 1.47 -23.47
C PRO A 325 -13.51 0.21 -23.74
N GLY A 326 -14.65 0.38 -24.43
CA GLY A 326 -15.52 -0.74 -24.82
C GLY A 326 -16.30 -1.38 -23.66
N THR A 327 -16.39 -0.68 -22.52
CA THR A 327 -17.20 -1.14 -21.40
C THR A 327 -18.69 -1.03 -21.73
N GLU A 328 -19.44 -2.08 -21.41
CA GLU A 328 -20.90 -2.08 -21.53
C GLU A 328 -21.54 -1.57 -20.23
N PRO A 329 -22.49 -0.62 -20.30
CA PRO A 329 -23.17 -0.09 -19.12
C PRO A 329 -23.80 -1.17 -18.25
N ARG A 330 -23.48 -1.14 -16.96
CA ARG A 330 -24.03 -2.05 -15.95
C ARG A 330 -24.36 -1.31 -14.66
N LEU A 331 -25.65 -1.10 -14.43
CA LEU A 331 -26.14 -0.55 -13.17
C LEU A 331 -25.98 -1.57 -12.03
N VAL A 332 -25.27 -1.18 -10.97
CA VAL A 332 -24.95 -1.97 -9.78
C VAL A 332 -25.17 -1.10 -8.53
N ASN A 333 -26.24 -1.38 -7.77
CA ASN A 333 -26.59 -0.62 -6.57
C ASN A 333 -26.83 0.87 -6.83
N ASP A 334 -27.68 1.16 -7.82
CA ASP A 334 -28.10 2.52 -8.20
C ASP A 334 -26.95 3.43 -8.70
N SER A 335 -25.81 2.85 -9.05
CA SER A 335 -24.65 3.49 -9.69
C SER A 335 -24.06 2.57 -10.77
N HIS A 336 -23.27 3.09 -11.71
CA HIS A 336 -22.50 2.30 -12.68
C HIS A 336 -21.07 2.03 -12.20
N VAL A 337 -20.71 2.48 -11.00
CA VAL A 337 -19.44 2.17 -10.33
C VAL A 337 -19.42 0.70 -9.91
N THR A 338 -18.31 0.02 -10.22
CA THR A 338 -18.17 -1.43 -10.04
C THR A 338 -17.04 -1.84 -9.12
N ASP A 339 -16.00 -1.01 -9.01
CA ASP A 339 -14.82 -1.30 -8.21
C ASP A 339 -14.11 -0.03 -7.68
N VAL A 340 -13.37 -0.20 -6.59
CA VAL A 340 -12.37 0.76 -6.11
C VAL A 340 -11.06 0.45 -6.82
N HIS A 341 -10.81 1.12 -7.94
CA HIS A 341 -9.76 0.78 -8.89
C HIS A 341 -8.36 0.92 -8.26
N HIS A 342 -7.95 2.14 -7.93
CA HIS A 342 -6.62 2.42 -7.38
C HIS A 342 -6.67 3.62 -6.43
N LEU A 343 -5.59 3.78 -5.64
CA LEU A 343 -5.30 5.00 -4.90
C LEU A 343 -4.02 5.60 -5.47
N THR A 344 -3.99 6.91 -5.68
CA THR A 344 -2.77 7.60 -6.16
C THR A 344 -1.99 8.13 -4.97
N ILE A 345 -0.71 7.78 -4.89
CA ILE A 345 0.23 8.22 -3.86
C ILE A 345 1.35 9.01 -4.52
N ASN A 346 1.38 10.30 -4.23
CA ASN A 346 2.44 11.19 -4.71
C ASN A 346 3.66 11.11 -3.80
N VAL A 347 4.83 10.94 -4.40
CA VAL A 347 6.10 10.68 -3.70
C VAL A 347 7.17 11.66 -4.16
N SER A 348 8.11 12.02 -3.28
CA SER A 348 9.20 12.93 -3.64
C SER A 348 10.33 12.26 -4.42
N ASP A 349 10.42 10.94 -4.31
CA ASP A 349 11.40 10.08 -4.97
C ASP A 349 10.74 8.75 -5.36
N PHE A 350 10.53 8.59 -6.66
CA PHE A 350 9.89 7.40 -7.22
C PHE A 350 10.62 6.10 -6.88
N GLU A 351 11.95 6.07 -7.00
CA GLU A 351 12.73 4.83 -6.83
C GLU A 351 12.77 4.37 -5.38
N ARG A 352 12.90 5.31 -4.45
CA ARG A 352 12.88 5.02 -3.01
C ARG A 352 11.51 4.46 -2.61
N SER A 353 10.43 5.11 -3.03
CA SER A 353 9.08 4.70 -2.65
C SER A 353 8.66 3.42 -3.35
N ARG A 354 9.01 3.21 -4.61
CA ARG A 354 8.74 1.95 -5.34
C ARG A 354 9.30 0.72 -4.62
N GLU A 355 10.55 0.76 -4.17
CA GLU A 355 11.16 -0.37 -3.47
C GLU A 355 10.58 -0.56 -2.06
N PHE A 356 10.14 0.51 -1.40
CA PHE A 356 9.40 0.42 -0.15
C PHE A 356 8.04 -0.27 -0.33
N TYR A 357 7.22 0.15 -1.29
CA TYR A 357 5.91 -0.48 -1.54
C TYR A 357 6.07 -1.91 -2.07
N LYS A 358 7.15 -2.20 -2.79
CA LYS A 358 7.51 -3.57 -3.18
C LYS A 358 7.71 -4.50 -1.98
N MET A 359 8.31 -4.01 -0.87
CA MET A 359 8.39 -4.78 0.38
C MET A 359 7.01 -5.13 0.93
N LEU A 360 6.02 -4.25 0.75
CA LEU A 360 4.64 -4.43 1.21
C LEU A 360 3.79 -5.31 0.28
N GLY A 361 4.38 -5.91 -0.75
CA GLY A 361 3.71 -6.85 -1.66
C GLY A 361 3.29 -6.26 -3.01
N PHE A 362 3.63 -5.00 -3.32
CA PHE A 362 3.35 -4.38 -4.63
C PHE A 362 4.47 -4.70 -5.62
N THR A 363 4.41 -5.87 -6.26
CA THR A 363 5.52 -6.42 -7.06
C THR A 363 5.31 -6.38 -8.58
N GLY A 364 4.07 -6.18 -9.04
CA GLY A 364 3.75 -6.03 -10.47
C GLY A 364 3.41 -4.58 -10.82
N GLY A 365 3.36 -4.24 -12.10
CA GLY A 365 2.90 -2.92 -12.53
C GLY A 365 3.25 -2.55 -13.96
N ASN A 366 2.67 -1.44 -14.42
CA ASN A 366 2.95 -0.84 -15.72
C ASN A 366 3.41 0.60 -15.53
N GLN A 367 4.44 0.98 -16.31
CA GLN A 367 4.86 2.37 -16.43
C GLN A 367 3.71 3.20 -16.99
N LEU A 368 3.43 4.32 -16.34
CA LEU A 368 2.48 5.31 -16.84
C LEU A 368 3.21 6.35 -17.69
N PRO A 369 2.54 7.01 -18.66
CA PRO A 369 3.13 8.06 -19.47
C PRO A 369 3.70 9.19 -18.61
N GLU A 370 4.90 9.69 -18.97
CA GLU A 370 5.53 10.82 -18.27
C GLU A 370 4.75 12.13 -18.46
N THR A 371 3.95 12.22 -19.52
CA THR A 371 3.08 13.35 -19.83
C THR A 371 1.91 12.87 -20.70
N GLU A 372 0.86 13.66 -20.78
CA GLU A 372 -0.34 13.42 -21.59
C GLU A 372 -0.76 14.69 -22.34
N SER A 373 -1.86 14.60 -23.09
CA SER A 373 -2.43 15.75 -23.79
C SER A 373 -2.82 16.90 -22.85
N MET A 374 -2.93 18.11 -23.40
CA MET A 374 -3.43 19.28 -22.64
C MET A 374 -4.85 19.07 -22.09
N GLU A 375 -5.68 18.28 -22.77
CA GLU A 375 -7.02 17.92 -22.31
C GLU A 375 -6.94 17.12 -20.99
N VAL A 376 -6.02 16.16 -20.89
CA VAL A 376 -5.77 15.38 -19.66
C VAL A 376 -5.22 16.29 -18.56
N ALA A 377 -4.25 17.15 -18.87
CA ALA A 377 -3.71 18.11 -17.91
C ALA A 377 -4.79 19.03 -17.32
N GLN A 378 -5.68 19.56 -18.17
CA GLN A 378 -6.82 20.39 -17.76
C GLN A 378 -7.82 19.62 -16.91
N ALA A 379 -8.07 18.34 -17.23
CA ALA A 379 -8.92 17.48 -16.40
C ALA A 379 -8.33 17.16 -15.02
N MET A 380 -7.00 17.24 -14.90
CA MET A 380 -6.27 17.20 -13.63
C MET A 380 -6.19 18.58 -12.94
N GLY A 381 -6.87 19.60 -13.46
CA GLY A 381 -6.89 20.94 -12.88
C GLY A 381 -5.61 21.75 -13.16
N LEU A 382 -4.85 21.41 -14.20
CA LEU A 382 -3.63 22.11 -14.60
C LEU A 382 -3.87 22.97 -15.85
N ASP A 383 -3.26 24.14 -15.89
CA ASP A 383 -3.30 25.06 -17.04
C ASP A 383 -2.10 24.91 -17.99
N GLN A 384 -1.16 24.03 -17.63
CA GLN A 384 0.09 23.75 -18.33
C GLN A 384 0.31 22.24 -18.42
N PRO A 385 1.15 21.77 -19.37
CA PRO A 385 1.56 20.37 -19.41
C PRO A 385 2.25 19.97 -18.12
N TYR A 386 2.09 18.71 -17.73
CA TYR A 386 2.79 18.13 -16.60
C TYR A 386 3.90 17.19 -17.06
N HIS A 387 4.82 16.89 -16.14
CA HIS A 387 5.81 15.85 -16.27
C HIS A 387 5.87 15.04 -14.97
N VAL A 388 5.78 13.72 -15.08
CA VAL A 388 5.80 12.79 -13.94
C VAL A 388 6.70 11.60 -14.24
N ARG A 389 7.16 10.93 -13.18
CA ARG A 389 7.60 9.54 -13.25
C ARG A 389 6.62 8.70 -12.46
N ALA A 390 5.95 7.75 -13.10
CA ALA A 390 4.86 7.03 -12.46
C ALA A 390 4.71 5.56 -12.92
N GLU A 391 4.25 4.71 -12.00
CA GLU A 391 3.84 3.33 -12.28
C GLU A 391 2.52 3.06 -11.57
N SER A 392 1.60 2.37 -12.24
CA SER A 392 0.50 1.67 -11.58
C SER A 392 1.03 0.31 -11.13
N ILE A 393 1.14 0.11 -9.81
CA ILE A 393 1.68 -1.10 -9.21
C ILE A 393 0.60 -1.92 -8.51
N VAL A 394 0.74 -3.24 -8.59
CA VAL A 394 -0.29 -4.23 -8.22
C VAL A 394 0.19 -5.04 -7.02
N HIS A 395 -0.65 -5.11 -5.99
CA HIS A 395 -0.43 -5.95 -4.83
C HIS A 395 -0.64 -7.43 -5.16
N ALA A 396 0.35 -8.28 -4.91
CA ALA A 396 0.36 -9.68 -5.33
C ALA A 396 -0.70 -10.55 -4.65
N GLY A 397 -1.16 -10.17 -3.46
CA GLY A 397 -2.11 -10.96 -2.67
C GLY A 397 -3.57 -10.86 -3.14
N ASP A 398 -4.00 -9.67 -3.57
CA ASP A 398 -5.42 -9.38 -3.86
C ASP A 398 -5.65 -8.65 -5.19
N GLY A 399 -4.59 -8.28 -5.90
CA GLY A 399 -4.70 -7.54 -7.17
C GLY A 399 -5.08 -6.07 -7.02
N SER A 400 -5.16 -5.54 -5.78
CA SER A 400 -5.39 -4.12 -5.55
C SER A 400 -4.26 -3.27 -6.11
N GLN A 401 -4.57 -2.08 -6.58
CA GLN A 401 -3.61 -1.21 -7.26
C GLN A 401 -3.38 0.09 -6.48
N ILE A 402 -2.15 0.59 -6.59
CA ILE A 402 -1.80 1.98 -6.28
C ILE A 402 -1.05 2.58 -7.46
N GLU A 403 -1.25 3.86 -7.72
CA GLU A 403 -0.39 4.62 -8.64
C GLU A 403 0.65 5.35 -7.78
N LEU A 404 1.93 5.02 -7.96
CA LEU A 404 3.02 5.81 -7.39
C LEU A 404 3.42 6.88 -8.40
N VAL A 405 3.37 8.14 -7.99
CA VAL A 405 3.59 9.28 -8.90
C VAL A 405 4.60 10.23 -8.29
N GLU A 406 5.76 10.38 -8.93
CA GLU A 406 6.67 11.48 -8.65
C GLU A 406 6.39 12.63 -9.62
N TRP A 407 5.86 13.73 -9.09
CA TRP A 407 5.64 14.94 -9.86
C TRP A 407 6.94 15.72 -10.05
N GLN A 408 7.32 15.91 -11.32
CA GLN A 408 8.51 16.66 -11.72
C GLN A 408 8.15 18.05 -12.24
N GLN A 409 6.96 18.19 -12.84
CA GLN A 409 6.38 19.46 -13.22
C GLN A 409 4.84 19.37 -13.17
N PRO A 410 4.14 20.21 -12.39
CA PRO A 410 4.68 21.05 -11.31
C PRO A 410 5.35 20.18 -10.23
N ARG A 411 6.29 20.73 -9.47
CA ARG A 411 6.93 20.03 -8.35
C ARG A 411 6.64 20.76 -7.05
N ASP A 412 5.90 20.10 -6.17
CA ASP A 412 5.64 20.55 -4.80
C ASP A 412 6.17 19.49 -3.83
N LEU A 413 7.10 19.89 -2.96
CA LEU A 413 7.71 19.02 -1.96
C LEU A 413 7.23 19.35 -0.55
N THR A 414 6.12 20.07 -0.41
CA THR A 414 5.45 20.26 0.87
C THR A 414 5.11 18.88 1.45
N PRO A 415 5.55 18.56 2.69
CA PRO A 415 5.29 17.26 3.27
C PRO A 415 3.80 16.94 3.38
N PRO A 416 3.43 15.64 3.36
CA PRO A 416 2.09 15.19 3.70
C PRO A 416 1.62 15.72 5.06
N HIS A 417 0.31 15.69 5.31
CA HIS A 417 -0.24 16.10 6.60
C HIS A 417 0.40 15.30 7.76
N PRO A 418 0.83 15.99 8.83
CA PRO A 418 1.47 15.33 9.96
C PRO A 418 0.44 14.58 10.81
N GLN A 419 0.93 13.75 11.74
CA GLN A 419 0.12 13.20 12.82
C GLN A 419 -0.53 14.31 13.68
N PRO A 420 -1.71 14.07 14.29
CA PRO A 420 -2.53 12.86 14.21
C PRO A 420 -3.17 12.64 12.84
N ALA A 421 -3.49 11.38 12.53
CA ALA A 421 -4.25 11.03 11.33
C ALA A 421 -5.74 11.44 11.53
N ASN A 422 -6.03 12.74 11.42
CA ASN A 422 -7.37 13.32 11.59
C ASN A 422 -7.70 14.55 10.72
N HIS A 423 -6.86 14.93 9.74
CA HIS A 423 -7.15 15.99 8.75
C HIS A 423 -8.22 15.56 7.72
N TYR A 424 -8.90 16.47 7.04
CA TYR A 424 -9.86 16.07 5.99
C TYR A 424 -9.17 15.41 4.79
N GLY A 425 -9.85 14.46 4.15
CA GLY A 425 -9.33 13.70 3.02
C GLY A 425 -8.77 12.33 3.37
N ILE A 426 -8.06 11.73 2.41
CA ILE A 426 -7.52 10.37 2.53
C ILE A 426 -6.25 10.39 3.38
N GLN A 427 -6.22 9.59 4.45
CA GLN A 427 -5.13 9.65 5.42
C GLN A 427 -4.22 8.44 5.39
N ARG A 428 -4.82 7.26 5.18
CA ARG A 428 -4.12 5.98 5.30
C ARG A 428 -4.77 4.91 4.44
N ILE A 429 -3.96 3.92 4.08
CA ILE A 429 -4.38 2.70 3.41
C ILE A 429 -4.14 1.54 4.37
N ASN A 430 -5.14 0.67 4.56
CA ASN A 430 -5.08 -0.44 5.51
C ASN A 430 -5.02 -1.78 4.78
N TYR A 431 -3.97 -2.56 5.07
CA TYR A 431 -3.76 -3.91 4.55
C TYR A 431 -3.76 -4.95 5.67
N ALA A 432 -4.35 -6.10 5.38
CA ALA A 432 -4.31 -7.25 6.28
C ALA A 432 -2.94 -7.95 6.20
N THR A 433 -2.46 -8.45 7.33
CA THR A 433 -1.32 -9.35 7.44
C THR A 433 -1.67 -10.61 8.25
N THR A 434 -1.05 -11.72 7.86
CA THR A 434 -1.14 -13.01 8.54
C THR A 434 -0.25 -13.12 9.77
N ASP A 435 0.76 -12.26 9.92
CA ASP A 435 1.68 -12.22 11.07
C ASP A 435 2.10 -10.77 11.39
N LEU A 436 1.20 -10.05 12.07
CA LEU A 436 1.41 -8.63 12.39
C LEU A 436 2.70 -8.39 13.19
N ALA A 437 2.98 -9.23 14.19
CA ALA A 437 4.16 -9.04 15.04
C ALA A 437 5.46 -9.36 14.28
N GLY A 438 5.48 -10.44 13.50
CA GLY A 438 6.63 -10.81 12.67
C GLY A 438 6.92 -9.77 11.59
N ASP A 439 5.89 -9.27 10.91
CA ASP A 439 6.05 -8.27 9.85
C ASP A 439 6.54 -6.93 10.42
N ILE A 440 6.06 -6.50 11.58
CA ILE A 440 6.61 -5.32 12.29
C ILE A 440 8.10 -5.52 12.60
N ALA A 441 8.51 -6.69 13.09
CA ALA A 441 9.91 -6.96 13.40
C ALA A 441 10.80 -6.89 12.15
N LYS A 442 10.35 -7.48 11.03
CA LYS A 442 11.06 -7.43 9.74
C LYS A 442 11.16 -6.00 9.20
N LEU A 443 10.08 -5.23 9.26
CA LEU A 443 10.05 -3.82 8.85
C LEU A 443 10.96 -2.95 9.73
N LYS A 444 10.93 -3.10 11.06
CA LYS A 444 11.85 -2.41 11.98
C LYS A 444 13.31 -2.73 11.67
N ALA A 445 13.63 -3.99 11.34
CA ALA A 445 14.97 -4.39 10.93
C ALA A 445 15.45 -3.73 9.61
N GLN A 446 14.52 -3.17 8.82
CA GLN A 446 14.83 -2.38 7.62
C GLN A 446 14.80 -0.86 7.86
N GLY A 447 14.65 -0.41 9.10
CA GLY A 447 14.62 1.02 9.46
C GLY A 447 13.26 1.70 9.28
N VAL A 448 12.19 0.94 9.06
CA VAL A 448 10.84 1.50 8.94
C VAL A 448 10.38 2.05 10.29
N THR A 449 9.90 3.29 10.28
CA THR A 449 9.41 3.98 11.48
C THR A 449 7.91 3.75 11.66
N PHE A 450 7.49 3.57 12.91
CA PHE A 450 6.10 3.34 13.27
C PHE A 450 5.59 4.48 14.15
N LEU A 451 4.31 4.80 14.01
CA LEU A 451 3.62 5.81 14.80
C LEU A 451 3.50 5.38 16.28
N SER A 452 3.27 4.09 16.51
CA SER A 452 3.15 3.50 17.84
C SER A 452 3.46 2.00 17.84
N GLU A 453 3.40 1.39 19.02
CA GLU A 453 3.24 -0.06 19.16
C GLU A 453 1.86 -0.52 18.67
N ILE A 454 1.65 -1.84 18.55
CA ILE A 454 0.37 -2.42 18.12
C ILE A 454 -0.77 -1.91 19.01
N ALA A 455 -1.77 -1.30 18.38
CA ALA A 455 -3.02 -0.89 19.00
C ALA A 455 -4.03 -2.06 18.97
N PRO A 456 -4.39 -2.65 20.12
CA PRO A 456 -5.42 -3.69 20.18
C PRO A 456 -6.78 -3.06 19.85
N CYS A 457 -7.49 -3.60 18.86
CA CYS A 457 -8.79 -3.08 18.44
C CYS A 457 -9.86 -4.20 18.46
N CYS A 458 -11.11 -3.92 18.82
CA CYS A 458 -11.59 -2.74 19.54
C CYS A 458 -12.35 -3.14 20.83
N ASP A 459 -12.01 -4.32 21.35
CA ASP A 459 -12.61 -4.93 22.55
C ASP A 459 -11.70 -4.82 23.79
N GLY A 460 -10.83 -3.80 23.81
CA GLY A 460 -9.87 -3.58 24.88
C GLY A 460 -8.99 -4.80 25.12
N ALA A 461 -8.95 -5.32 26.37
CA ALA A 461 -8.14 -6.48 26.73
C ALA A 461 -8.56 -7.78 26.01
N ALA A 462 -9.79 -7.86 25.50
CA ALA A 462 -10.30 -9.02 24.77
C ALA A 462 -10.02 -8.96 23.25
N SER A 463 -9.42 -7.87 22.76
CA SER A 463 -9.14 -7.68 21.33
C SER A 463 -8.33 -8.85 20.76
N THR A 464 -8.86 -9.48 19.72
CA THR A 464 -8.23 -10.59 19.00
C THR A 464 -7.52 -10.14 17.72
N PHE A 465 -7.61 -8.85 17.38
CA PHE A 465 -6.85 -8.23 16.32
C PHE A 465 -6.32 -6.87 16.76
N GLY A 466 -5.37 -6.35 16.01
CA GLY A 466 -4.78 -5.04 16.25
C GLY A 466 -4.28 -4.44 14.95
N PHE A 467 -3.91 -3.17 15.03
CA PHE A 467 -3.33 -2.45 13.91
C PHE A 467 -2.10 -1.67 14.34
N VAL A 468 -1.30 -1.28 13.36
CA VAL A 468 -0.18 -0.35 13.51
C VAL A 468 -0.11 0.56 12.28
N LEU A 469 0.25 1.83 12.48
CA LEU A 469 0.58 2.75 11.41
C LEU A 469 2.11 2.84 11.28
N LEU A 470 2.60 2.66 10.07
CA LEU A 470 3.98 2.93 9.68
C LEU A 470 4.03 4.13 8.73
N PHE A 471 5.19 4.77 8.69
CA PHE A 471 5.47 5.84 7.75
C PHE A 471 6.08 5.27 6.47
N ASP A 472 5.55 5.69 5.32
CA ASP A 472 6.26 5.55 4.06
C ASP A 472 7.46 6.53 3.99
N PRO A 473 8.30 6.46 2.94
CA PRO A 473 9.48 7.30 2.85
C PRO A 473 9.21 8.82 2.79
N ASP A 474 7.97 9.22 2.47
CA ASP A 474 7.53 10.62 2.39
C ASP A 474 6.76 11.06 3.66
N GLY A 475 6.49 10.13 4.57
CA GLY A 475 5.77 10.38 5.83
C GLY A 475 4.27 10.11 5.75
N ASN A 476 3.75 9.48 4.69
CA ASN A 476 2.37 9.03 4.62
C ASN A 476 2.12 7.84 5.53
N PHE A 477 0.86 7.70 5.98
CA PHE A 477 0.48 6.58 6.82
C PHE A 477 0.08 5.36 6.00
N PHE A 478 0.78 4.24 6.21
CA PHE A 478 0.32 2.92 5.80
C PHE A 478 -0.04 2.12 7.04
N GLN A 479 -1.17 1.42 7.02
CA GLN A 479 -1.65 0.65 8.16
C GLN A 479 -1.57 -0.85 7.85
N LEU A 480 -1.02 -1.60 8.81
CA LEU A 480 -1.14 -3.05 8.84
C LEU A 480 -2.13 -3.46 9.93
N MET A 481 -2.98 -4.42 9.64
CA MET A 481 -3.93 -5.01 10.58
C MET A 481 -3.83 -6.53 10.55
N GLY A 482 -3.88 -7.17 11.71
CA GLY A 482 -3.79 -8.63 11.80
C GLY A 482 -4.20 -9.16 13.15
N ALA A 483 -4.26 -10.50 13.25
CA ALA A 483 -4.59 -11.17 14.49
C ALA A 483 -3.54 -10.89 15.58
N ILE A 484 -3.99 -10.75 16.82
CA ILE A 484 -3.13 -10.62 18.01
C ILE A 484 -3.61 -11.59 19.08
N VAL A 485 -2.73 -11.91 20.02
CA VAL A 485 -3.11 -12.65 21.22
C VAL A 485 -3.65 -11.67 22.26
N PRO A 486 -4.89 -11.84 22.74
CA PRO A 486 -5.43 -11.00 23.82
C PRO A 486 -4.48 -11.03 25.03
N LYS A 487 -4.23 -9.86 25.62
CA LYS A 487 -3.44 -9.79 26.86
C LYS A 487 -4.25 -10.50 27.95
N LYS A 488 -3.83 -11.70 28.36
CA LYS A 488 -4.42 -12.38 29.52
C LYS A 488 -4.34 -11.42 30.70
N GLY A 489 -5.49 -11.16 31.35
CA GLY A 489 -5.56 -10.28 32.51
C GLY A 489 -4.49 -10.67 33.52
N LEU A 490 -3.67 -9.69 33.90
CA LEU A 490 -2.79 -9.78 35.06
C LEU A 490 -3.64 -9.75 36.33
#